data_AF-A0A9W6HDT9-F1
#
_entry.id   AF-A0A9W6HDT9-F1
#
_cell.length_a   1.000
_cell.length_b   1.000
_cell.length_c   1.000
_cell.angle_alpha   90.00
_cell.angle_beta   90.00
_cell.angle_gamma   90.00
#
_symmetry.space_group_name_H-M   'P 1'
#
loop_
_entity.id
_entity.type
_entity.pdbx_description
1 polymer ?
#
loop_
_entity_poly.entity_id
_entity_poly.type
_entity_poly.pdbx_seq_one_letter_code
_entity_poly.pdbx_strand_id
1 'polypeptide(L)'
;MHVADLIEDAFPHGTVDGYRAGCRGAVCPAPLACRDVQRRYAGDYSFKRLVDAGVPLEEILRRDAAAAEGIEKRDRQAARAAAKPATPAKPKAERAPRAPRATRPPRAPREPRPVKAAPVVDAASPAEEYAEAIAAWREKRTGLQLALRSAQTTLVRAARDRDAARAELEAFLAAGEPVEPEPQRTSKRRTGEDAAADVKRLHGEQLTDAAIAERMQVGVVYVGQVRRELGLAPNRKPRKQREPKQPRQVAGHGTNASYARGCRCDACKEAARTYHREWMANRRENAESIPAEHHGTAYGYQLGCRSRKLCPSTPSCADASLAEERRRRRDAGIPAAAPRVPAEPVRVHVRALMAAGMTMDAIAAGADVHRSRIGDLIYGRSEPDRKGELAAEIEAERATRLLALEVPA
;
A
#
# COMPACT_ATOMS: atom_id res chain seq x y z
N MET A 1 17.19 -10.09 -30.89
CA MET A 1 15.82 -10.43 -31.35
C MET A 1 15.19 -9.14 -31.83
N HIS A 2 14.99 -9.02 -33.13
CA HIS A 2 14.30 -7.87 -33.71
C HIS A 2 12.82 -7.94 -33.31
N VAL A 3 12.14 -6.79 -33.22
CA VAL A 3 10.69 -6.72 -32.99
C VAL A 3 9.91 -7.46 -34.08
N ALA A 4 10.48 -7.58 -35.29
CA ALA A 4 9.92 -8.34 -36.39
C ALA A 4 9.96 -9.87 -36.17
N ASP A 5 11.03 -10.40 -35.54
CA ASP A 5 11.15 -11.83 -35.21
C ASP A 5 10.15 -12.27 -34.11
N LEU A 6 9.59 -11.30 -33.36
CA LEU A 6 8.58 -11.52 -32.32
C LEU A 6 7.14 -11.63 -32.87
N ILE A 7 6.93 -11.38 -34.16
CA ILE A 7 5.62 -11.47 -34.83
C ILE A 7 5.38 -12.85 -35.43
N GLU A 8 6.40 -13.72 -35.49
CA GLU A 8 6.17 -15.12 -35.86
C GLU A 8 5.24 -15.80 -34.84
N ASP A 9 4.16 -16.41 -35.35
CA ASP A 9 3.04 -16.99 -34.56
C ASP A 9 3.47 -18.08 -33.55
N ALA A 10 4.71 -18.58 -33.64
CA ALA A 10 5.24 -19.59 -32.74
C ALA A 10 5.70 -19.03 -31.37
N PHE A 11 5.84 -17.71 -31.23
CA PHE A 11 6.24 -17.11 -29.95
C PHE A 11 5.06 -17.11 -28.95
N PRO A 12 5.25 -17.56 -27.68
CA PRO A 12 4.15 -17.73 -26.73
C PRO A 12 3.63 -16.39 -26.18
N HIS A 13 2.80 -15.70 -26.97
CA HIS A 13 2.17 -14.44 -26.58
C HIS A 13 1.07 -14.66 -25.54
N GLY A 14 0.78 -13.63 -24.75
CA GLY A 14 -0.23 -13.71 -23.69
C GLY A 14 0.17 -14.57 -22.48
N THR A 15 1.46 -14.91 -22.34
CA THR A 15 1.95 -15.74 -21.24
C THR A 15 3.07 -15.06 -20.45
N VAL A 16 3.33 -15.56 -19.24
CA VAL A 16 4.47 -15.15 -18.39
C VAL A 16 5.79 -15.48 -19.08
N ASP A 17 5.86 -16.62 -19.77
CA ASP A 17 7.08 -17.04 -20.45
C ASP A 17 7.35 -16.21 -21.70
N GLY A 18 6.31 -15.79 -22.43
CA GLY A 18 6.43 -14.79 -23.50
C GLY A 18 7.03 -13.47 -23.01
N TYR A 19 6.66 -13.02 -21.81
CA TYR A 19 7.27 -11.83 -21.21
C TYR A 19 8.74 -12.04 -20.84
N ARG A 20 9.08 -13.22 -20.29
CA ARG A 20 10.47 -13.58 -19.94
C ARG A 20 11.35 -13.73 -21.17
N ALA A 21 10.80 -14.25 -22.26
CA ALA A 21 11.45 -14.40 -23.55
C ALA A 21 11.58 -13.08 -24.33
N GLY A 22 11.00 -11.97 -23.84
CA GLY A 22 11.28 -10.62 -24.32
C GLY A 22 10.09 -9.83 -24.86
N CYS A 23 8.89 -10.42 -24.97
CA CYS A 23 7.71 -9.68 -25.42
C CYS A 23 7.24 -8.69 -24.35
N ARG A 24 7.37 -7.38 -24.63
CA ARG A 24 6.99 -6.29 -23.71
C ARG A 24 5.64 -5.64 -24.03
N GLY A 25 4.91 -6.13 -25.03
CA GLY A 25 3.51 -5.75 -25.25
C GLY A 25 3.23 -4.61 -26.23
N ALA A 26 4.23 -4.02 -26.88
CA ALA A 26 3.99 -2.93 -27.84
C ALA A 26 3.18 -3.39 -29.08
N VAL A 27 3.42 -4.62 -29.55
CA VAL A 27 2.73 -5.25 -30.70
C VAL A 27 2.46 -6.72 -30.36
N CYS A 28 1.89 -6.99 -29.19
CA CYS A 28 1.57 -8.36 -28.78
C CYS A 28 0.19 -8.75 -29.35
N PRO A 29 0.07 -9.85 -30.13
CA PRO A 29 -1.21 -10.26 -30.74
C PRO A 29 -2.19 -10.89 -29.74
N ALA A 30 -1.75 -11.24 -28.54
CA ALA A 30 -2.60 -11.86 -27.53
C ALA A 30 -3.68 -10.90 -26.99
N PRO A 31 -4.83 -11.41 -26.53
CA PRO A 31 -5.91 -10.60 -25.97
C PRO A 31 -5.49 -9.80 -24.72
N LEU A 32 -4.46 -10.27 -24.01
CA LEU A 32 -3.76 -9.49 -22.98
C LEU A 32 -2.27 -9.50 -23.31
N ALA A 33 -1.66 -8.32 -23.41
CA ALA A 33 -0.24 -8.20 -23.71
C ALA A 33 0.63 -8.91 -22.66
N CYS A 34 1.74 -9.55 -23.07
CA CYS A 34 2.65 -10.28 -22.16
C CYS A 34 3.10 -9.43 -20.93
N ARG A 35 3.30 -8.12 -21.12
CA ARG A 35 3.61 -7.19 -20.03
C ARG A 35 2.48 -7.08 -19.00
N ASP A 36 1.24 -7.05 -19.44
CA ASP A 36 0.08 -6.99 -18.56
C ASP A 36 -0.16 -8.32 -17.87
N VAL A 37 0.03 -9.44 -18.57
CA VAL A 37 0.04 -10.79 -17.99
C VAL A 37 1.07 -10.87 -16.87
N GLN A 38 2.31 -10.44 -17.10
CA GLN A 38 3.35 -10.44 -16.06
C GLN A 38 2.98 -9.53 -14.87
N ARG A 39 2.47 -8.33 -15.14
CA ARG A 39 2.07 -7.38 -14.09
C ARG A 39 0.97 -7.96 -13.21
N ARG A 40 -0.05 -8.59 -13.82
CA ARG A 40 -1.11 -9.30 -13.08
C ARG A 40 -0.55 -10.50 -12.35
N TYR A 41 0.27 -11.32 -12.98
CA TYR A 41 0.91 -12.48 -12.35
C TYR A 41 1.74 -12.09 -11.11
N ALA A 42 2.42 -10.94 -11.13
CA ALA A 42 3.18 -10.44 -9.99
C ALA A 42 2.32 -9.80 -8.89
N GLY A 43 1.15 -9.24 -9.21
CA GLY A 43 0.34 -8.44 -8.30
C GLY A 43 -0.98 -9.07 -7.83
N ASP A 44 -1.55 -9.99 -8.61
CA ASP A 44 -2.85 -10.64 -8.41
C ASP A 44 -2.64 -12.14 -8.17
N TYR A 45 -2.70 -12.54 -6.91
CA TYR A 45 -2.45 -13.92 -6.48
C TYR A 45 -3.46 -14.92 -7.08
N SER A 46 -4.73 -14.51 -7.24
CA SER A 46 -5.76 -15.34 -7.88
C SER A 46 -5.44 -15.61 -9.35
N PHE A 47 -5.04 -14.57 -10.09
CA PHE A 47 -4.62 -14.70 -11.48
C PHE A 47 -3.39 -15.60 -11.61
N LYS A 48 -2.37 -15.38 -10.77
CA LYS A 48 -1.19 -16.23 -10.70
C LYS A 48 -1.54 -17.70 -10.46
N ARG A 49 -2.41 -17.99 -9.50
CA ARG A 49 -2.81 -19.38 -9.19
C ARG A 49 -3.51 -20.06 -10.36
N LEU A 50 -4.34 -19.33 -11.11
CA LEU A 50 -5.02 -19.88 -12.30
C LEU A 50 -4.03 -20.14 -13.44
N VAL A 51 -3.09 -19.22 -13.68
CA VAL A 51 -2.02 -19.40 -14.66
C VAL A 51 -1.11 -20.58 -14.28
N ASP A 52 -0.69 -20.68 -13.02
CA ASP A 52 0.14 -21.79 -12.50
C ASP A 52 -0.59 -23.14 -12.57
N ALA A 53 -1.92 -23.13 -12.51
CA ALA A 53 -2.77 -24.31 -12.70
C ALA A 53 -3.01 -24.67 -14.18
N GLY A 54 -2.42 -23.93 -15.13
CA GLY A 54 -2.57 -24.16 -16.56
C GLY A 54 -3.92 -23.74 -17.15
N VAL A 55 -4.69 -22.90 -16.45
CA VAL A 55 -5.96 -22.38 -16.99
C VAL A 55 -5.65 -21.40 -18.15
N PRO A 56 -6.28 -21.55 -19.32
CA PRO A 56 -6.00 -20.67 -20.46
C PRO A 56 -6.42 -19.23 -20.18
N LEU A 57 -5.65 -18.27 -20.71
CA LEU A 57 -5.82 -16.84 -20.43
C LEU A 57 -7.23 -16.35 -20.77
N GLU A 58 -7.80 -16.80 -21.88
CA GLU A 58 -9.13 -16.43 -22.34
C GLU A 58 -10.22 -16.85 -21.34
N GLU A 59 -10.05 -18.00 -20.69
CA GLU A 59 -10.98 -18.46 -19.66
C GLU A 59 -10.86 -17.63 -18.39
N ILE A 60 -9.63 -17.28 -17.99
CA ILE A 60 -9.40 -16.38 -16.84
C ILE A 60 -10.08 -15.03 -17.11
N LEU A 61 -9.88 -14.44 -18.29
CA LEU A 61 -10.50 -13.16 -18.68
C LEU A 61 -12.03 -13.25 -18.72
N ARG A 62 -12.60 -14.38 -19.18
CA ARG A 62 -14.05 -14.61 -19.17
C ARG A 62 -14.60 -14.68 -17.74
N ARG A 63 -13.90 -15.35 -16.82
CA ARG A 63 -14.27 -15.39 -15.40
C ARG A 63 -14.21 -14.01 -14.75
N ASP A 64 -13.17 -13.24 -15.05
CA ASP A 64 -13.02 -11.86 -14.56
C ASP A 64 -14.15 -10.95 -15.07
N ALA A 65 -14.50 -11.05 -16.36
CA ALA A 65 -15.61 -10.29 -16.94
C ALA A 65 -16.95 -10.65 -16.28
N ALA A 66 -17.24 -11.95 -16.10
CA ALA A 66 -18.45 -12.41 -15.42
C ALA A 66 -18.50 -11.94 -13.95
N ALA A 67 -17.37 -11.95 -13.25
CA ALA A 67 -17.27 -11.45 -11.89
C ALA A 67 -17.52 -9.93 -11.82
N ALA A 68 -16.96 -9.17 -12.77
CA ALA A 68 -17.16 -7.72 -12.88
C ALA A 68 -18.63 -7.37 -13.15
N GLU A 69 -19.31 -8.05 -14.07
CA GLU A 69 -20.75 -7.89 -14.30
C GLU A 69 -21.58 -8.22 -13.06
N GLY A 70 -21.20 -9.26 -12.32
CA GLY A 70 -21.84 -9.62 -11.05
C GLY A 70 -21.70 -8.54 -9.99
N ILE A 71 -20.52 -7.90 -9.89
CA ILE A 71 -20.28 -6.75 -9.01
C ILE A 71 -21.16 -5.58 -9.45
N GLU A 72 -21.16 -5.22 -10.74
CA GLU A 72 -21.95 -4.10 -11.25
C GLU A 72 -23.46 -4.28 -11.00
N LYS A 73 -23.98 -5.51 -11.20
CA LYS A 73 -25.39 -5.83 -10.91
C LYS A 73 -25.71 -5.65 -9.42
N ARG A 74 -24.83 -6.10 -8.52
CA ARG A 74 -25.00 -5.92 -7.06
C ARG A 74 -24.95 -4.45 -6.67
N ASP A 75 -24.00 -3.69 -7.21
CA ASP A 75 -23.86 -2.26 -6.93
C ASP A 75 -25.07 -1.48 -7.45
N ARG A 76 -25.58 -1.84 -8.64
CA ARG A 76 -26.81 -1.26 -9.18
C ARG A 76 -28.04 -1.60 -8.34
N GLN A 77 -28.14 -2.83 -7.84
CA GLN A 77 -29.21 -3.23 -6.92
C GLN A 77 -29.11 -2.49 -5.59
N ALA A 78 -27.91 -2.39 -5.02
CA ALA A 78 -27.66 -1.64 -3.79
C ALA A 78 -27.99 -0.15 -3.97
N ALA A 79 -27.60 0.46 -5.10
CA ALA A 79 -27.96 1.83 -5.43
C ALA A 79 -29.47 2.02 -5.57
N ARG A 80 -30.19 1.06 -6.18
CA ARG A 80 -31.66 1.08 -6.26
C ARG A 80 -32.32 0.92 -4.89
N ALA A 81 -31.77 0.08 -4.01
CA ALA A 81 -32.27 -0.10 -2.66
C ALA A 81 -32.00 1.12 -1.75
N ALA A 82 -30.85 1.78 -1.94
CA ALA A 82 -30.45 2.98 -1.21
C ALA A 82 -31.17 4.24 -1.68
N ALA A 83 -31.57 4.30 -2.96
CA ALA A 83 -32.48 5.31 -3.46
C ALA A 83 -33.82 5.15 -2.73
N LYS A 84 -34.01 5.92 -1.65
CA LYS A 84 -35.28 6.00 -0.91
C LYS A 84 -36.40 6.09 -1.94
N PRO A 85 -37.48 5.29 -1.82
CA PRO A 85 -38.63 5.44 -2.72
C PRO A 85 -39.01 6.90 -2.69
N ALA A 86 -38.95 7.56 -3.84
CA ALA A 86 -39.34 8.95 -3.96
C ALA A 86 -40.70 9.05 -3.28
N THR A 87 -40.77 9.82 -2.19
CA THR A 87 -42.03 10.03 -1.47
C THR A 87 -43.06 10.33 -2.53
N PRO A 88 -44.13 9.50 -2.65
CA PRO A 88 -45.09 9.62 -3.74
C PRO A 88 -45.49 11.09 -3.78
N ALA A 89 -45.22 11.73 -4.92
CA ALA A 89 -45.49 13.14 -5.10
C ALA A 89 -46.93 13.35 -4.62
N LYS A 90 -47.09 14.14 -3.55
CA LYS A 90 -48.41 14.43 -2.97
C LYS A 90 -49.35 14.68 -4.16
N PRO A 91 -50.44 13.90 -4.32
CA PRO A 91 -51.32 14.04 -5.47
C PRO A 91 -51.63 15.51 -5.59
N LYS A 92 -51.27 16.07 -6.75
CA LYS A 92 -51.38 17.49 -7.04
C LYS A 92 -52.86 17.80 -6.86
N ALA A 93 -53.22 18.33 -5.68
CA ALA A 93 -54.62 18.54 -5.33
C ALA A 93 -55.23 19.29 -6.50
N GLU A 94 -56.23 18.66 -7.15
CA GLU A 94 -56.96 19.28 -8.24
C GLU A 94 -57.33 20.66 -7.76
N ARG A 95 -56.73 21.66 -8.41
CA ARG A 95 -56.88 23.04 -8.02
C ARG A 95 -58.30 23.39 -8.44
N ALA A 96 -59.23 23.24 -7.50
CA ALA A 96 -60.63 23.54 -7.70
C ALA A 96 -60.75 24.91 -8.40
N PRO A 97 -61.61 25.02 -9.43
CA PRO A 97 -61.77 26.26 -10.17
C PRO A 97 -62.07 27.39 -9.19
N ARG A 98 -61.23 28.43 -9.26
CA ARG A 98 -61.29 29.58 -8.36
C ARG A 98 -62.63 30.28 -8.59
N ALA A 99 -63.57 30.13 -7.65
CA ALA A 99 -64.83 30.86 -7.69
C ALA A 99 -64.54 32.38 -7.71
N PRO A 100 -65.31 33.17 -8.49
CA PRO A 100 -65.16 34.62 -8.53
C PRO A 100 -65.38 35.20 -7.13
N ARG A 101 -64.41 35.99 -6.71
CA ARG A 101 -64.33 36.57 -5.37
C ARG A 101 -65.42 37.63 -5.23
N ALA A 102 -66.55 37.25 -4.63
CA ALA A 102 -67.57 38.22 -4.22
C ALA A 102 -66.98 39.24 -3.24
N THR A 103 -67.22 40.50 -3.52
CA THR A 103 -66.85 41.66 -2.69
C THR A 103 -67.47 41.52 -1.31
N ARG A 104 -66.61 41.34 -0.31
CA ARG A 104 -67.02 41.20 1.09
C ARG A 104 -67.19 42.61 1.67
N PRO A 105 -68.31 42.92 2.35
CA PRO A 105 -68.54 44.22 2.97
C PRO A 105 -67.54 44.48 4.11
N PRO A 106 -67.26 45.77 4.42
CA PRO A 106 -66.28 46.17 5.42
C PRO A 106 -66.66 45.61 6.79
N ARG A 107 -65.71 44.89 7.40
CA ARG A 107 -65.87 44.28 8.73
C ARG A 107 -65.56 45.35 9.78
N ALA A 108 -66.48 45.52 10.74
CA ALA A 108 -66.36 46.46 11.84
C ALA A 108 -65.06 46.27 12.66
N PRO A 109 -64.56 47.32 13.34
CA PRO A 109 -63.32 47.27 14.10
C PRO A 109 -63.46 46.28 15.26
N ARG A 110 -62.58 45.27 15.29
CA ARG A 110 -62.45 44.38 16.45
C ARG A 110 -61.52 45.03 17.46
N GLU A 111 -61.96 45.10 18.70
CA GLU A 111 -61.13 45.49 19.84
C GLU A 111 -59.87 44.62 19.94
N PRO A 112 -58.71 45.22 20.29
CA PRO A 112 -57.44 44.52 20.36
C PRO A 112 -57.44 43.55 21.54
N ARG A 113 -57.30 42.25 21.25
CA ARG A 113 -56.97 41.25 22.27
C ARG A 113 -55.55 41.52 22.79
N PRO A 114 -55.30 41.45 24.12
CA PRO A 114 -53.97 41.54 24.68
C PRO A 114 -53.13 40.36 24.19
N VAL A 115 -52.14 40.67 23.36
CA VAL A 115 -51.18 39.71 22.81
C VAL A 115 -50.18 39.38 23.93
N LYS A 116 -50.16 38.12 24.39
CA LYS A 116 -49.07 37.63 25.24
C LYS A 116 -47.76 37.82 24.48
N ALA A 117 -46.79 38.52 25.08
CA ALA A 117 -45.47 38.72 24.52
C ALA A 117 -44.84 37.36 24.19
N ALA A 118 -44.67 37.09 22.90
CA ALA A 118 -43.89 35.97 22.43
C ALA A 118 -42.42 36.21 22.82
N PRO A 119 -41.67 35.16 23.20
CA PRO A 119 -40.25 35.29 23.46
C PRO A 119 -39.56 35.86 22.22
N VAL A 120 -38.83 36.95 22.40
CA VAL A 120 -37.94 37.53 21.38
C VAL A 120 -36.79 36.53 21.22
N VAL A 121 -36.96 35.60 20.30
CA VAL A 121 -35.83 34.87 19.72
C VAL A 121 -35.23 35.79 18.68
N ASP A 122 -33.95 36.14 18.87
CA ASP A 122 -33.11 36.80 17.86
C ASP A 122 -32.94 35.84 16.67
N ALA A 123 -33.99 35.72 15.87
CA ALA A 123 -33.96 35.00 14.61
C ALA A 123 -33.27 35.92 13.61
N ALA A 124 -32.01 35.62 13.29
CA ALA A 124 -31.47 36.00 11.99
C ALA A 124 -32.54 35.65 10.94
N SER A 125 -32.92 36.63 10.13
CA SER A 125 -34.05 36.46 9.23
C SER A 125 -33.74 35.28 8.30
N PRO A 126 -34.69 34.35 8.04
CA PRO A 126 -34.49 33.28 7.05
C PRO A 126 -34.02 33.76 5.67
N ALA A 127 -34.16 35.06 5.38
CA ALA A 127 -33.60 35.70 4.20
C ALA A 127 -32.07 35.81 4.21
N GLU A 128 -31.45 36.03 5.38
CA GLU A 128 -29.99 36.16 5.53
C GLU A 128 -29.31 34.80 5.37
N GLU A 129 -29.81 33.75 6.03
CA GLU A 129 -29.33 32.37 5.85
C GLU A 129 -29.45 31.91 4.39
N TYR A 130 -30.54 32.28 3.70
CA TYR A 130 -30.73 31.96 2.29
C TYR A 130 -29.75 32.73 1.39
N ALA A 131 -29.45 34.00 1.71
CA ALA A 131 -28.48 34.80 0.99
C ALA A 131 -27.05 34.23 1.14
N GLU A 132 -26.66 33.81 2.35
CA GLU A 132 -25.38 33.15 2.62
C GLU A 132 -25.27 31.82 1.87
N ALA A 133 -26.33 31.00 1.87
CA ALA A 133 -26.36 29.75 1.11
C ALA A 133 -26.19 29.97 -0.40
N ILE A 134 -26.80 31.01 -0.97
CA ILE A 134 -26.61 31.38 -2.37
C ILE A 134 -25.17 31.83 -2.63
N ALA A 135 -24.58 32.63 -1.74
CA ALA A 135 -23.20 33.09 -1.87
C ALA A 135 -22.22 31.91 -1.85
N ALA A 136 -22.36 30.99 -0.90
CA ALA A 136 -21.56 29.77 -0.81
C ALA A 136 -21.71 28.87 -2.05
N TRP A 137 -22.93 28.75 -2.60
CA TRP A 137 -23.15 28.01 -3.83
C TRP A 137 -22.47 28.65 -5.04
N ARG A 138 -22.51 29.99 -5.16
CA ARG A 138 -21.83 30.73 -6.24
C ARG A 138 -20.30 30.59 -6.16
N GLU A 139 -19.73 30.64 -4.96
CA GLU A 139 -18.31 30.42 -4.74
C GLU A 139 -17.91 29.00 -5.16
N LYS A 140 -18.64 27.98 -4.69
CA LYS A 140 -18.41 26.58 -5.06
C LYS A 140 -18.51 26.35 -6.57
N ARG A 141 -19.51 26.95 -7.23
CA ARG A 141 -19.66 26.88 -8.69
C ARG A 141 -18.48 27.50 -9.41
N THR A 142 -18.00 28.66 -8.95
CA THR A 142 -16.84 29.35 -9.52
C THR A 142 -15.58 28.49 -9.37
N GLY A 143 -15.38 27.87 -8.20
CA GLY A 143 -14.27 26.94 -7.97
C GLY A 143 -14.30 25.73 -8.90
N LEU A 144 -15.47 25.11 -9.11
CA LEU A 144 -15.63 24.00 -10.06
C LEU A 144 -15.36 24.42 -11.50
N GLN A 145 -15.79 25.62 -11.92
CA GLN A 145 -15.51 26.13 -13.26
C GLN A 145 -14.01 26.38 -13.49
N LEU A 146 -13.30 26.89 -12.47
CA LEU A 146 -11.85 27.09 -12.54
C LEU A 146 -11.12 25.74 -12.63
N ALA A 147 -11.53 24.75 -11.84
CA ALA A 147 -10.97 23.40 -11.90
C ALA A 147 -11.19 22.75 -13.27
N LEU A 148 -12.38 22.89 -13.86
CA LEU A 148 -12.68 22.37 -15.19
C LEU A 148 -11.80 23.01 -16.27
N ARG A 149 -11.62 24.35 -16.23
CA ARG A 149 -10.72 25.06 -17.16
C ARG A 149 -9.27 24.58 -17.01
N SER A 150 -8.80 24.41 -15.77
CA SER A 150 -7.44 23.89 -15.51
C SER A 150 -7.26 22.49 -16.10
N ALA A 151 -8.22 21.59 -15.90
CA ALA A 151 -8.18 20.24 -16.47
C ALA A 151 -8.17 20.26 -18.01
N GLN A 152 -8.98 21.14 -18.62
CA GLN A 152 -8.98 21.33 -20.08
C GLN A 152 -7.60 21.80 -20.59
N THR A 153 -6.95 22.74 -19.89
CA THR A 153 -5.59 23.18 -20.25
C THR A 153 -4.57 22.03 -20.15
N THR A 154 -4.64 21.20 -19.11
CA THR A 154 -3.76 20.03 -18.96
C THR A 154 -3.94 19.02 -20.10
N LEU A 155 -5.19 18.74 -20.50
CA LEU A 155 -5.47 17.82 -21.60
C LEU A 155 -4.94 18.35 -22.94
N VAL A 156 -5.10 19.65 -23.21
CA VAL A 156 -4.55 20.28 -24.43
C VAL A 156 -3.02 20.21 -24.45
N ARG A 157 -2.35 20.43 -23.31
CA ARG A 157 -0.89 20.28 -23.20
C ARG A 157 -0.45 18.84 -23.46
N ALA A 158 -1.10 17.87 -22.83
CA ALA A 158 -0.78 16.45 -23.02
C ALA A 158 -0.98 15.99 -24.48
N ALA A 159 -2.00 16.52 -25.16
CA ALA A 159 -2.21 16.26 -26.59
C ALA A 159 -1.04 16.80 -27.43
N ARG A 160 -0.60 18.04 -27.17
CA ARG A 160 0.57 18.64 -27.85
C ARG A 160 1.86 17.86 -27.58
N ASP A 161 2.11 17.46 -26.34
CA ASP A 161 3.30 16.68 -25.97
C ASP A 161 3.32 15.33 -26.69
N ARG A 162 2.16 14.67 -26.81
CA ARG A 162 2.00 13.42 -27.57
C ARG A 162 2.25 13.62 -29.06
N ASP A 163 1.70 14.68 -29.64
CA ASP A 163 1.85 14.96 -31.06
C ASP A 163 3.31 15.35 -31.40
N ALA A 164 4.00 16.06 -30.50
CA ALA A 164 5.43 16.34 -30.59
C ALA A 164 6.29 15.07 -30.53
N ALA A 165 6.03 14.17 -29.56
CA ALA A 165 6.74 12.89 -29.46
C ALA A 165 6.52 12.01 -30.71
N ARG A 166 5.32 12.06 -31.30
CA ARG A 166 5.03 11.38 -32.56
C ARG A 166 5.84 11.96 -33.72
N ALA A 167 5.94 13.29 -33.82
CA ALA A 167 6.76 13.95 -34.85
C ALA A 167 8.26 13.64 -34.66
N GLU A 168 8.76 13.59 -33.43
CA GLU A 168 10.14 13.17 -33.13
C GLU A 168 10.40 11.72 -33.58
N LEU A 169 9.46 10.82 -33.32
CA LEU A 169 9.56 9.43 -33.77
C LEU A 169 9.51 9.32 -35.30
N GLU A 170 8.61 10.04 -35.96
CA GLU A 170 8.52 10.08 -37.42
C GLU A 170 9.80 10.67 -38.04
N ALA A 171 10.38 11.71 -37.44
CA ALA A 171 11.67 12.27 -37.86
C ALA A 171 12.83 11.29 -37.66
N PHE A 172 12.86 10.57 -36.53
CA PHE A 172 13.85 9.53 -36.26
C PHE A 172 13.78 8.39 -37.29
N LEU A 173 12.56 7.95 -37.63
CA LEU A 173 12.35 6.94 -38.67
C LEU A 173 12.71 7.43 -40.07
N ALA A 174 12.42 8.70 -40.39
CA ALA A 174 12.75 9.31 -41.67
C ALA A 174 14.26 9.56 -41.85
N ALA A 175 15.00 9.81 -40.77
CA ALA A 175 16.45 10.02 -40.79
C ALA A 175 17.23 8.75 -41.21
N GLY A 176 16.60 7.57 -41.27
CA GLY A 176 17.13 6.42 -41.99
C GLY A 176 18.39 5.79 -41.40
N GLU A 177 18.84 6.18 -40.20
CA GLU A 177 19.93 5.52 -39.50
C GLU A 177 19.36 4.60 -38.41
N PRO A 178 19.14 3.31 -38.71
CA PRO A 178 19.16 2.32 -37.66
C PRO A 178 20.59 2.33 -37.10
N VAL A 179 20.79 3.04 -35.99
CA VAL A 179 21.89 2.70 -35.09
C VAL A 179 21.56 1.28 -34.65
N GLU A 180 22.17 0.29 -35.30
CA GLU A 180 22.15 -1.08 -34.80
C GLU A 180 22.55 -0.96 -33.32
N PRO A 181 21.69 -1.39 -32.39
CA PRO A 181 22.07 -1.35 -30.99
C PRO A 181 23.33 -2.20 -30.89
N GLU A 182 24.46 -1.53 -30.65
CA GLU A 182 25.78 -2.15 -30.55
C GLU A 182 25.58 -3.42 -29.74
N PRO A 183 25.83 -4.61 -30.32
CA PRO A 183 25.41 -5.87 -29.72
C PRO A 183 25.95 -5.88 -28.31
N GLN A 184 25.05 -5.85 -27.33
CA GLN A 184 25.41 -5.79 -25.92
C GLN A 184 26.41 -6.92 -25.72
N ARG A 185 27.70 -6.58 -25.57
CA ARG A 185 28.78 -7.55 -25.46
C ARG A 185 28.37 -8.46 -24.33
N THR A 186 27.96 -9.68 -24.67
CA THR A 186 27.67 -10.71 -23.69
C THR A 186 29.01 -10.95 -23.03
N SER A 187 29.25 -10.29 -21.90
CA SER A 187 30.48 -10.43 -21.16
C SER A 187 30.59 -11.90 -20.85
N LYS A 188 31.53 -12.59 -21.51
CA LYS A 188 31.93 -13.94 -21.11
C LYS A 188 32.10 -13.85 -19.60
N ARG A 189 31.30 -14.61 -18.84
CA ARG A 189 31.40 -14.65 -17.39
C ARG A 189 32.85 -14.96 -17.07
N ARG A 190 33.59 -13.94 -16.62
CA ARG A 190 34.93 -14.14 -16.09
C ARG A 190 34.79 -15.14 -14.95
N THR A 191 35.69 -16.10 -14.90
CA THR A 191 35.73 -17.07 -13.80
C THR A 191 35.88 -16.31 -12.48
N GLY A 192 35.40 -16.89 -11.38
CA GLY A 192 35.47 -16.23 -10.07
C GLY A 192 36.90 -15.89 -9.64
N GLU A 193 37.87 -16.70 -10.06
CA GLU A 193 39.30 -16.51 -9.76
C GLU A 193 39.90 -15.29 -10.46
N ASP A 194 39.63 -15.12 -11.76
CA ASP A 194 40.11 -13.95 -12.52
C ASP A 194 39.53 -12.65 -11.95
N ALA A 195 38.25 -12.69 -11.55
CA ALA A 195 37.60 -11.56 -10.91
C ALA A 195 38.23 -11.23 -9.55
N ALA A 196 38.59 -12.24 -8.75
CA ALA A 196 39.24 -12.04 -7.46
C ALA A 196 40.64 -11.43 -7.60
N ALA A 197 41.44 -11.90 -8.55
CA ALA A 197 42.75 -11.34 -8.83
C ALA A 197 42.67 -9.87 -9.27
N ASP A 198 41.74 -9.54 -10.17
CA ASP A 198 41.54 -8.17 -10.64
C ASP A 198 41.01 -7.24 -9.54
N VAL A 199 40.06 -7.69 -8.72
CA VAL A 199 39.58 -6.90 -7.57
C VAL A 199 40.71 -6.62 -6.59
N LYS A 200 41.56 -7.61 -6.29
CA LYS A 200 42.72 -7.43 -5.39
C LYS A 200 43.72 -6.43 -5.95
N ARG A 201 44.07 -6.53 -7.24
CA ARG A 201 45.00 -5.60 -7.92
C ARG A 201 44.45 -4.18 -7.93
N LEU A 202 43.22 -3.99 -8.41
CA LEU A 202 42.59 -2.67 -8.51
C LEU A 202 42.31 -2.04 -7.13
N HIS A 203 42.06 -2.85 -6.10
CA HIS A 203 41.96 -2.38 -4.72
C HIS A 203 43.32 -1.89 -4.18
N GLY A 204 44.42 -2.58 -4.51
CA GLY A 204 45.78 -2.14 -4.22
C GLY A 204 46.16 -0.80 -4.87
N GLU A 205 45.58 -0.48 -6.02
CA GLU A 205 45.64 0.83 -6.68
C GLU A 205 44.77 1.91 -5.97
N GLN A 206 44.21 1.60 -4.79
CA GLN A 206 43.32 2.45 -4.01
C GLN A 206 42.02 2.88 -4.72
N LEU A 207 41.58 2.13 -5.72
CA LEU A 207 40.30 2.39 -6.37
C LEU A 207 39.12 2.04 -5.44
N THR A 208 38.07 2.83 -5.54
CA THR A 208 36.80 2.55 -4.84
C THR A 208 36.05 1.40 -5.50
N ASP A 209 35.23 0.65 -4.76
CA ASP A 209 34.43 -0.46 -5.29
C ASP A 209 33.63 -0.05 -6.56
N ALA A 210 33.18 1.21 -6.66
CA ALA A 210 32.51 1.73 -7.85
C ALA A 210 33.43 1.90 -9.07
N ALA A 211 34.63 2.43 -8.87
CA ALA A 211 35.62 2.59 -9.93
C ALA A 211 36.18 1.23 -10.40
N ILE A 212 36.36 0.29 -9.46
CA ILE A 212 36.72 -1.11 -9.78
C ILE A 212 35.61 -1.73 -10.64
N ALA A 213 34.35 -1.55 -10.27
CA ALA A 213 33.20 -2.10 -10.99
C ALA A 213 33.09 -1.54 -12.42
N GLU A 214 33.27 -0.23 -12.59
CA GLU A 214 33.32 0.44 -13.90
C GLU A 214 34.45 -0.12 -14.76
N ARG A 215 35.67 -0.24 -14.20
CA ARG A 215 36.84 -0.74 -14.92
C ARG A 215 36.75 -2.21 -15.30
N MET A 216 36.10 -3.01 -14.46
CA MET A 216 35.84 -4.44 -14.73
C MET A 216 34.55 -4.69 -15.53
N GLN A 217 33.74 -3.65 -15.77
CA GLN A 217 32.41 -3.76 -16.39
C GLN A 217 31.49 -4.76 -15.67
N VAL A 218 31.50 -4.75 -14.33
CA VAL A 218 30.65 -5.59 -13.47
C VAL A 218 29.84 -4.71 -12.51
N GLY A 219 28.90 -5.32 -11.76
CA GLY A 219 28.13 -4.60 -10.75
C GLY A 219 28.95 -4.27 -9.49
N VAL A 220 28.74 -3.08 -8.91
CA VAL A 220 29.38 -2.65 -7.65
C VAL A 220 29.15 -3.63 -6.50
N VAL A 221 27.96 -4.24 -6.46
CA VAL A 221 27.59 -5.24 -5.44
C VAL A 221 28.50 -6.47 -5.52
N TYR A 222 28.82 -6.92 -6.73
CA TYR A 222 29.68 -8.07 -6.99
C TYR A 222 31.12 -7.79 -6.54
N VAL A 223 31.70 -6.64 -6.92
CA VAL A 223 33.02 -6.20 -6.43
C VAL A 223 33.05 -6.16 -4.90
N GLY A 224 32.01 -5.59 -4.29
CA GLY A 224 31.90 -5.52 -2.84
C GLY A 224 31.82 -6.89 -2.16
N GLN A 225 31.24 -7.90 -2.81
CA GLN A 225 31.23 -9.28 -2.34
C GLN A 225 32.62 -9.91 -2.43
N VAL A 226 33.24 -9.91 -3.61
CA VAL A 226 34.58 -10.46 -3.84
C VAL A 226 35.61 -9.82 -2.91
N ARG A 227 35.53 -8.50 -2.69
CA ARG A 227 36.38 -7.78 -1.74
C ARG A 227 36.23 -8.30 -0.30
N ARG A 228 35.01 -8.64 0.14
CA ARG A 228 34.76 -9.20 1.49
C ARG A 228 35.31 -10.60 1.62
N GLU A 229 35.14 -11.44 0.59
CA GLU A 229 35.68 -12.80 0.56
C GLU A 229 37.22 -12.79 0.61
N LEU A 230 37.86 -11.80 -0.01
CA LEU A 230 39.32 -11.58 0.04
C LEU A 230 39.83 -10.92 1.34
N GLY A 231 38.95 -10.57 2.29
CA GLY A 231 39.34 -9.89 3.53
C GLY A 231 39.89 -8.46 3.35
N LEU A 232 39.63 -7.81 2.21
CA LEU A 232 40.15 -6.48 1.91
C LEU A 232 39.30 -5.39 2.58
N ALA A 233 39.95 -4.38 3.17
CA ALA A 233 39.26 -3.25 3.82
C ALA A 233 38.42 -2.43 2.81
N PRO A 234 37.29 -1.85 3.22
CA PRO A 234 36.46 -1.08 2.29
C PRO A 234 37.11 0.28 1.94
N ASN A 235 37.48 0.47 0.67
CA ASN A 235 37.87 1.79 0.13
C ASN A 235 36.64 2.65 -0.09
N ARG A 236 36.04 3.11 1.01
CA ARG A 236 34.91 4.03 0.95
C ARG A 236 35.46 5.38 0.50
N LYS A 237 35.00 5.85 -0.66
CA LYS A 237 35.07 7.30 -0.96
C LYS A 237 34.60 8.02 0.29
N PRO A 238 35.33 9.01 0.82
CA PRO A 238 34.88 9.76 1.99
C PRO A 238 33.44 10.14 1.71
N ARG A 239 32.53 9.61 2.55
CA ARG A 239 31.09 9.77 2.33
C ARG A 239 30.92 11.27 2.29
N LYS A 240 30.69 11.84 1.10
CA LYS A 240 30.55 13.29 0.90
C LYS A 240 29.62 13.70 2.03
N GLN A 241 30.14 14.45 3.00
CA GLN A 241 29.34 14.84 4.15
C GLN A 241 28.10 15.44 3.51
N ARG A 242 26.96 14.77 3.70
CA ARG A 242 25.72 15.28 3.13
C ARG A 242 25.61 16.63 3.81
N GLU A 243 25.85 17.69 3.04
CA GLU A 243 25.63 19.04 3.51
C GLU A 243 24.26 18.98 4.20
N PRO A 244 24.19 19.36 5.48
CA PRO A 244 22.95 19.27 6.22
C PRO A 244 21.92 19.95 5.34
N LYS A 245 20.92 19.17 4.87
CA LYS A 245 19.90 19.69 3.96
C LYS A 245 19.41 20.95 4.64
N GLN A 246 19.61 22.11 4.00
CA GLN A 246 19.17 23.36 4.59
C GLN A 246 17.70 23.15 4.99
N PRO A 247 17.34 23.42 6.24
CA PRO A 247 15.98 23.20 6.70
C PRO A 247 15.09 23.94 5.71
N ARG A 248 14.23 23.21 4.99
CA ARG A 248 13.25 23.84 4.11
C ARG A 248 12.55 24.86 4.98
N GLN A 249 12.61 26.14 4.59
CA GLN A 249 11.98 27.21 5.35
C GLN A 249 10.49 26.90 5.42
N VAL A 250 10.06 26.33 6.54
CA VAL A 250 8.65 26.05 6.75
C VAL A 250 8.06 27.34 7.25
N ALA A 251 7.22 27.98 6.44
CA ALA A 251 6.48 29.17 6.86
C ALA A 251 5.65 28.80 8.11
N GLY A 252 6.08 29.26 9.28
CA GLY A 252 5.48 28.99 10.59
C GLY A 252 6.09 27.79 11.32
N HIS A 253 6.64 28.01 12.51
CA HIS A 253 6.99 26.97 13.48
C HIS A 253 5.84 26.77 14.48
N GLY A 254 5.91 25.74 15.34
CA GLY A 254 4.90 25.51 16.38
C GLY A 254 3.64 24.79 15.91
N THR A 255 3.67 24.12 14.76
CA THR A 255 2.54 23.32 14.26
C THR A 255 2.98 21.87 13.96
N ASN A 256 2.04 20.92 14.03
CA ASN A 256 2.30 19.53 13.66
C ASN A 256 2.70 19.40 12.16
N ALA A 257 2.14 20.24 11.29
CA ALA A 257 2.52 20.27 9.86
C ALA A 257 4.01 20.61 9.67
N SER A 258 4.54 21.54 10.46
CA SER A 258 5.95 21.92 10.40
C SER A 258 6.86 20.84 10.97
N TYR A 259 6.43 20.11 12.01
CA TYR A 259 7.12 18.90 12.47
C TYR A 259 7.15 17.81 11.39
N ALA A 260 6.03 17.54 10.72
CA ALA A 260 5.94 16.56 9.63
C ALA A 260 6.85 16.92 8.43
N ARG A 261 7.04 18.21 8.16
CA ARG A 261 7.97 18.72 7.12
C ARG A 261 9.45 18.67 7.51
N GLY A 262 9.77 18.23 8.74
CA GLY A 262 11.14 17.99 9.19
C GLY A 262 11.69 19.00 10.19
N CYS A 263 10.92 19.99 10.62
CA CYS A 263 11.35 20.86 11.70
C CYS A 263 11.45 20.08 13.02
N ARG A 264 12.48 20.36 13.81
CA ARG A 264 12.76 19.68 15.09
C ARG A 264 12.96 20.66 16.26
N CYS A 265 12.51 21.91 16.13
CA CYS A 265 12.46 22.84 17.27
C CYS A 265 11.41 22.37 18.30
N ASP A 266 11.55 22.83 19.55
CA ASP A 266 10.73 22.32 20.65
C ASP A 266 9.25 22.69 20.52
N ALA A 267 8.92 23.87 19.99
CA ALA A 267 7.55 24.25 19.69
C ALA A 267 6.86 23.29 18.70
N CYS A 268 7.56 22.85 17.65
CA CYS A 268 7.03 21.86 16.70
C CYS A 268 6.89 20.47 17.33
N LYS A 269 7.83 20.06 18.21
CA LYS A 269 7.74 18.78 18.94
C LYS A 269 6.53 18.77 19.87
N GLU A 270 6.31 19.85 20.62
CA GLU A 270 5.14 19.99 21.49
C GLU A 270 3.84 20.00 20.69
N ALA A 271 3.77 20.73 19.57
CA ALA A 271 2.60 20.71 18.70
C ALA A 271 2.28 19.29 18.17
N ALA A 272 3.30 18.50 17.81
CA ALA A 272 3.11 17.11 17.39
C ALA A 272 2.62 16.22 18.55
N ARG A 273 3.14 16.41 19.77
CA ARG A 273 2.68 15.69 20.97
C ARG A 273 1.22 16.05 21.31
N THR A 274 0.87 17.33 21.29
CA THR A 274 -0.49 17.81 21.55
C THR A 274 -1.46 17.26 20.51
N TYR A 275 -1.14 17.40 19.22
CA TYR A 275 -1.93 16.82 18.14
C TYR A 275 -2.14 15.31 18.32
N HIS A 276 -1.09 14.56 18.72
CA HIS A 276 -1.23 13.13 18.97
C HIS A 276 -2.12 12.82 20.17
N ARG A 277 -2.01 13.59 21.27
CA ARG A 277 -2.90 13.47 22.45
C ARG A 277 -4.35 13.73 22.07
N GLU A 278 -4.63 14.82 21.35
CA GLU A 278 -5.97 15.18 20.86
C GLU A 278 -6.51 14.11 19.91
N TRP A 279 -5.71 13.64 18.96
CA TRP A 279 -6.09 12.54 18.08
C TRP A 279 -6.45 11.26 18.85
N MET A 280 -5.69 10.93 19.90
CA MET A 280 -6.00 9.79 20.77
C MET A 280 -7.23 10.03 21.68
N ALA A 281 -7.51 11.27 22.07
CA ALA A 281 -8.72 11.64 22.83
C ALA A 281 -9.95 11.54 21.94
N ASN A 282 -9.96 12.20 20.78
CA ASN A 282 -11.02 12.11 19.78
C ASN A 282 -11.25 10.67 19.34
N ARG A 283 -10.20 9.84 19.27
CA ARG A 283 -10.33 8.42 18.95
C ARG A 283 -11.02 7.62 20.05
N ARG A 284 -10.81 7.98 21.33
CA ARG A 284 -11.52 7.38 22.46
C ARG A 284 -12.99 7.80 22.47
N GLU A 285 -13.27 9.09 22.31
CA GLU A 285 -14.64 9.61 22.18
C GLU A 285 -15.38 8.99 20.98
N ASN A 286 -14.71 8.89 19.82
CA ASN A 286 -15.28 8.21 18.66
C ASN A 286 -15.48 6.71 18.88
N ALA A 287 -14.73 6.07 19.79
CA ALA A 287 -14.97 4.67 20.13
C ALA A 287 -16.20 4.51 21.02
N GLU A 288 -16.52 5.51 21.83
CA GLU A 288 -17.74 5.59 22.65
C GLU A 288 -18.98 5.93 21.82
N SER A 289 -18.81 6.66 20.70
CA SER A 289 -19.91 7.01 19.79
C SER A 289 -20.30 5.90 18.81
N ILE A 290 -19.59 4.76 18.82
CA ILE A 290 -19.95 3.60 17.99
C ILE A 290 -21.25 2.99 18.54
N PRO A 291 -22.29 2.79 17.71
CA PRO A 291 -23.50 2.11 18.12
C PRO A 291 -23.21 0.75 18.78
N ALA A 292 -23.91 0.44 19.87
CA ALA A 292 -23.72 -0.78 20.66
C ALA A 292 -23.74 -2.07 19.80
N GLU A 293 -24.57 -2.09 18.77
CA GLU A 293 -24.72 -3.17 17.78
C GLU A 293 -23.46 -3.47 16.93
N HIS A 294 -22.53 -2.52 16.82
CA HIS A 294 -21.29 -2.74 16.08
C HIS A 294 -20.15 -3.24 16.97
N HIS A 295 -20.31 -3.21 18.29
CA HIS A 295 -19.32 -3.77 19.19
C HIS A 295 -19.26 -5.31 19.06
N GLY A 296 -18.05 -5.86 19.13
CA GLY A 296 -17.79 -7.29 19.03
C GLY A 296 -17.77 -7.81 17.60
N THR A 297 -17.70 -6.91 16.63
CA THR A 297 -17.58 -7.23 15.20
C THR A 297 -16.27 -6.69 14.63
N ALA A 298 -15.82 -7.25 13.50
CA ALA A 298 -14.70 -6.71 12.75
C ALA A 298 -14.98 -5.27 12.22
N TYR A 299 -16.25 -4.94 12.00
CA TYR A 299 -16.67 -3.61 11.54
C TYR A 299 -16.52 -2.55 12.64
N GLY A 300 -16.89 -2.86 13.89
CA GLY A 300 -16.64 -1.97 15.03
C GLY A 300 -15.17 -1.63 15.24
N TYR A 301 -14.26 -2.55 14.89
CA TYR A 301 -12.81 -2.27 14.89
C TYR A 301 -12.40 -1.25 13.81
N GLN A 302 -13.01 -1.31 12.63
CA GLN A 302 -12.79 -0.35 11.55
C GLN A 302 -13.30 1.05 11.93
N LEU A 303 -14.44 1.13 12.63
CA LEU A 303 -15.01 2.37 13.15
C LEU A 303 -14.17 3.02 14.27
N GLY A 304 -13.25 2.28 14.89
CA GLY A 304 -12.26 2.85 15.81
C GLY A 304 -12.14 2.15 17.17
N CYS A 305 -13.04 1.22 17.50
CA CYS A 305 -12.98 0.46 18.75
C CYS A 305 -11.86 -0.58 18.70
N ARG A 306 -10.65 -0.19 19.12
CA ARG A 306 -9.45 -1.05 19.10
C ARG A 306 -9.01 -1.57 20.46
N SER A 307 -9.59 -1.07 21.55
CA SER A 307 -9.22 -1.50 22.89
C SER A 307 -9.84 -2.86 23.21
N ARG A 308 -9.02 -3.86 23.52
CA ARG A 308 -9.51 -5.16 24.02
C ARG A 308 -10.16 -5.04 25.40
N LYS A 309 -9.60 -4.18 26.27
CA LYS A 309 -10.01 -4.06 27.69
C LYS A 309 -11.22 -3.15 27.90
N LEU A 310 -11.40 -2.16 27.02
CA LEU A 310 -12.46 -1.14 27.14
C LEU A 310 -13.63 -1.38 26.18
N CYS A 311 -13.64 -2.50 25.45
CA CYS A 311 -14.76 -2.82 24.57
C CYS A 311 -15.94 -3.31 25.43
N PRO A 312 -17.16 -2.78 25.26
CA PRO A 312 -18.33 -3.22 26.02
C PRO A 312 -18.83 -4.62 25.63
N SER A 313 -18.38 -5.18 24.51
CA SER A 313 -18.79 -6.51 24.03
C SER A 313 -17.75 -7.59 24.34
N THR A 314 -18.22 -8.83 24.45
CA THR A 314 -17.39 -10.03 24.44
C THR A 314 -17.85 -10.96 23.30
N PRO A 315 -17.02 -11.28 22.29
CA PRO A 315 -15.63 -10.86 22.12
C PRO A 315 -15.48 -9.34 21.88
N SER A 316 -14.27 -8.80 22.09
CA SER A 316 -13.99 -7.39 21.78
C SER A 316 -13.93 -7.17 20.26
N CYS A 317 -14.14 -5.95 19.78
CA CYS A 317 -13.98 -5.61 18.35
C CYS A 317 -12.60 -6.01 17.80
N ALA A 318 -11.53 -5.84 18.59
CA ALA A 318 -10.18 -6.23 18.20
C ALA A 318 -10.05 -7.75 18.04
N ASP A 319 -10.66 -8.53 18.93
CA ASP A 319 -10.66 -9.99 18.84
C ASP A 319 -11.53 -10.48 17.68
N ALA A 320 -12.68 -9.86 17.46
CA ALA A 320 -13.55 -10.12 16.32
C ALA A 320 -12.85 -9.82 14.99
N SER A 321 -12.12 -8.70 14.89
CA SER A 321 -11.33 -8.37 13.70
C SER A 321 -10.21 -9.39 13.45
N LEU A 322 -9.53 -9.88 14.50
CA LEU A 322 -8.53 -10.94 14.37
C LEU A 322 -9.14 -12.28 13.99
N ALA A 323 -10.32 -12.61 14.52
CA ALA A 323 -11.06 -13.82 14.17
C ALA A 323 -11.47 -13.80 12.69
N GLU A 324 -11.96 -12.66 12.20
CA GLU A 324 -12.31 -12.47 10.78
C GLU A 324 -11.08 -12.53 9.87
N GLU A 325 -9.95 -11.92 10.27
CA GLU A 325 -8.69 -12.04 9.52
C GLU A 325 -8.20 -13.51 9.48
N ARG A 326 -8.30 -14.25 10.59
CA ARG A 326 -7.99 -15.70 10.60
C ARG A 326 -8.93 -16.48 9.69
N ARG A 327 -10.22 -16.12 9.65
CA ARG A 327 -11.19 -16.72 8.72
C ARG A 327 -10.79 -16.46 7.27
N ARG A 328 -10.50 -15.20 6.90
CA ARG A 328 -10.03 -14.83 5.55
C ARG A 328 -8.79 -15.60 5.13
N ARG A 329 -7.84 -15.79 6.06
CA ARG A 329 -6.64 -16.61 5.80
C ARG A 329 -6.98 -18.07 5.53
N ARG A 330 -7.90 -18.68 6.30
CA ARG A 330 -8.39 -20.04 6.02
C ARG A 330 -9.08 -20.12 4.67
N ASP A 331 -9.94 -19.17 4.35
CA ASP A 331 -10.66 -19.12 3.07
C ASP A 331 -9.68 -18.93 1.89
N ALA A 332 -8.57 -18.22 2.10
CA ALA A 332 -7.48 -18.06 1.14
C ALA A 332 -6.54 -19.29 1.06
N GLY A 333 -6.76 -20.34 1.85
CA GLY A 333 -5.90 -21.52 1.92
C GLY A 333 -4.53 -21.25 2.57
N ILE A 334 -4.37 -20.14 3.28
CA ILE A 334 -3.16 -19.85 4.04
C ILE A 334 -3.20 -20.75 5.29
N PRO A 335 -2.22 -21.64 5.49
CA PRO A 335 -2.22 -22.55 6.63
C PRO A 335 -2.20 -21.77 7.94
N ALA A 336 -2.86 -22.31 8.96
CA ALA A 336 -2.78 -21.77 10.31
C ALA A 336 -1.31 -21.73 10.75
N ALA A 337 -0.97 -20.76 11.61
CA ALA A 337 0.36 -20.75 12.23
C ALA A 337 0.59 -22.10 12.90
N ALA A 338 1.76 -22.70 12.62
CA ALA A 338 2.13 -23.98 13.20
C ALA A 338 2.04 -23.94 14.74
N PRO A 339 1.64 -25.05 15.38
CA PRO A 339 1.52 -25.11 16.84
C PRO A 339 2.85 -24.72 17.47
N ARG A 340 2.79 -23.97 18.57
CA ARG A 340 3.98 -23.55 19.31
C ARG A 340 4.00 -24.24 20.67
N VAL A 341 5.20 -24.61 21.12
CA VAL A 341 5.46 -25.26 22.41
C VAL A 341 6.40 -24.38 23.24
N PRO A 342 6.40 -24.54 24.59
CA PRO A 342 7.34 -23.83 25.45
C PRO A 342 8.79 -24.00 24.98
N ALA A 343 9.51 -22.89 24.88
CA ALA A 343 10.88 -22.89 24.36
C ALA A 343 11.94 -23.30 25.39
N GLU A 344 11.59 -23.34 26.69
CA GLU A 344 12.55 -23.60 27.76
C GLU A 344 13.20 -24.99 27.69
N PRO A 345 12.45 -26.11 27.49
CA PRO A 345 13.08 -27.43 27.36
C PRO A 345 14.06 -27.50 26.19
N VAL A 346 13.70 -26.85 25.07
CA VAL A 346 14.54 -26.79 23.87
C VAL A 346 15.80 -25.96 24.12
N ARG A 347 15.72 -24.85 24.86
CA ARG A 347 16.88 -24.06 25.28
C ARG A 347 17.86 -24.87 26.12
N VAL A 348 17.35 -25.58 27.13
CA VAL A 348 18.17 -26.42 28.01
C VAL A 348 18.91 -27.48 27.18
N HIS A 349 18.21 -28.16 26.28
CA HIS A 349 18.80 -29.17 25.40
C HIS A 349 19.86 -28.59 24.46
N VAL A 350 19.58 -27.48 23.79
CA VAL A 350 20.55 -26.82 22.91
C VAL A 350 21.79 -26.35 23.69
N ARG A 351 21.65 -25.87 24.92
CA ARG A 351 22.80 -25.55 25.78
C ARG A 351 23.61 -26.79 26.16
N ALA A 352 22.96 -27.93 26.39
CA ALA A 352 23.65 -29.21 26.64
C ALA A 352 24.45 -29.67 25.42
N LEU A 353 23.87 -29.61 24.21
CA LEU A 353 24.59 -29.89 22.96
C LEU A 353 25.82 -28.98 22.79
N MET A 354 25.68 -27.68 23.10
CA MET A 354 26.79 -26.74 23.05
C MET A 354 27.87 -27.04 24.10
N ALA A 355 27.47 -27.44 25.31
CA ALA A 355 28.41 -27.84 26.37
C ALA A 355 29.19 -29.11 26.01
N ALA A 356 28.59 -30.01 25.25
CA ALA A 356 29.24 -31.19 24.65
C ALA A 356 30.11 -30.87 23.41
N GLY A 357 30.30 -29.59 23.09
CA GLY A 357 31.20 -29.15 22.02
C GLY A 357 30.57 -29.00 20.64
N MET A 358 29.25 -29.23 20.49
CA MET A 358 28.59 -28.97 19.21
C MET A 358 28.50 -27.47 18.94
N THR A 359 28.89 -27.05 17.73
CA THR A 359 28.73 -25.66 17.29
C THR A 359 27.28 -25.37 16.94
N MET A 360 26.86 -24.10 17.03
CA MET A 360 25.51 -23.70 16.58
C MET A 360 25.22 -24.07 15.13
N ASP A 361 26.25 -24.09 14.27
CA ASP A 361 26.13 -24.48 12.87
C ASP A 361 25.89 -25.99 12.72
N ALA A 362 26.57 -26.82 13.52
CA ALA A 362 26.33 -28.25 13.56
C ALA A 362 24.92 -28.58 14.08
N ILE A 363 24.46 -27.90 15.13
CA ILE A 363 23.09 -28.07 15.67
C ILE A 363 22.05 -27.61 14.63
N ALA A 364 22.30 -26.47 13.96
CA ALA A 364 21.43 -25.95 12.90
C ALA A 364 21.30 -26.95 11.74
N ALA A 365 22.42 -27.47 11.26
CA ALA A 365 22.44 -28.47 10.19
C ALA A 365 21.74 -29.77 10.63
N GLY A 366 22.03 -30.28 11.83
CA GLY A 366 21.46 -31.52 12.33
C GLY A 366 19.93 -31.48 12.52
N ALA A 367 19.39 -30.34 12.96
CA ALA A 367 17.95 -30.17 13.14
C ALA A 367 17.24 -29.58 11.90
N ASP A 368 17.97 -29.31 10.81
CA ASP A 368 17.47 -28.60 9.62
C ASP A 368 16.78 -27.25 9.98
N VAL A 369 17.43 -26.47 10.85
CA VAL A 369 16.94 -25.15 11.25
C VAL A 369 17.96 -24.08 10.90
N HIS A 370 17.46 -22.89 10.54
CA HIS A 370 18.36 -21.77 10.24
C HIS A 370 19.13 -21.33 11.50
N ARG A 371 20.46 -21.19 11.40
CA ARG A 371 21.37 -20.78 12.48
C ARG A 371 20.89 -19.59 13.32
N SER A 372 20.35 -18.56 12.68
CA SER A 372 19.86 -17.36 13.39
C SER A 372 18.73 -17.68 14.36
N ARG A 373 17.92 -18.71 14.11
CA ARG A 373 16.83 -19.13 15.00
C ARG A 373 17.35 -19.75 16.28
N ILE A 374 18.45 -20.50 16.21
CA ILE A 374 19.14 -20.99 17.40
C ILE A 374 19.71 -19.81 18.19
N GLY A 375 20.26 -18.80 17.49
CA GLY A 375 20.71 -17.56 18.11
C GLY A 375 19.60 -16.83 18.86
N ASP A 376 18.45 -16.63 18.22
CA ASP A 376 17.27 -16.01 18.83
C ASP A 376 16.75 -16.82 20.03
N LEU A 377 16.87 -18.15 19.99
CA LEU A 377 16.45 -19.05 21.05
C LEU A 377 17.34 -18.93 22.29
N ILE A 378 18.66 -18.86 22.12
CA ILE A 378 19.65 -18.87 23.21
C ILE A 378 19.97 -17.47 23.74
N TYR A 379 20.15 -16.50 22.84
CA TYR A 379 20.61 -15.14 23.18
C TYR A 379 19.49 -14.10 23.13
N GLY A 380 18.29 -14.52 22.72
CA GLY A 380 17.16 -13.62 22.52
C GLY A 380 17.22 -12.90 21.18
N ARG A 381 16.18 -12.12 20.89
CA ARG A 381 16.06 -11.41 19.61
C ARG A 381 17.18 -10.40 19.43
N SER A 382 17.62 -10.24 18.19
CA SER A 382 18.61 -9.22 17.78
C SER A 382 17.98 -7.87 17.39
N GLU A 383 16.66 -7.76 17.40
CA GLU A 383 15.92 -6.55 17.04
C GLU A 383 16.22 -5.40 18.04
N PRO A 384 16.44 -4.15 17.57
CA PRO A 384 16.82 -3.03 18.44
C PRO A 384 15.89 -2.80 19.63
N ASP A 385 14.59 -2.97 19.42
CA ASP A 385 13.55 -2.68 20.42
C ASP A 385 13.29 -3.85 21.38
N ARG A 386 13.82 -5.04 21.09
CA ARG A 386 13.59 -6.28 21.87
C ARG A 386 14.87 -7.06 22.11
N LYS A 387 16.00 -6.35 22.12
CA LYS A 387 17.32 -6.96 22.19
C LYS A 387 17.45 -7.76 23.49
N GLY A 388 17.71 -9.07 23.36
CA GLY A 388 17.88 -9.98 24.50
C GLY A 388 16.59 -10.59 25.06
N GLU A 389 15.41 -10.25 24.52
CA GLU A 389 14.17 -10.92 24.93
C GLU A 389 14.16 -12.35 24.36
N LEU A 390 14.15 -13.34 25.27
CA LEU A 390 14.11 -14.75 24.92
C LEU A 390 12.72 -15.14 24.40
N ALA A 391 12.67 -15.94 23.34
CA ALA A 391 11.40 -16.45 22.83
C ALA A 391 10.71 -17.35 23.87
N ALA A 392 9.49 -17.04 24.29
CA ALA A 392 8.74 -17.89 25.22
C ALA A 392 8.32 -19.23 24.58
N GLU A 393 8.05 -19.22 23.28
CA GLU A 393 7.56 -20.38 22.53
C GLU A 393 8.29 -20.55 21.20
N ILE A 394 8.43 -21.80 20.76
CA ILE A 394 9.02 -22.21 19.48
C ILE A 394 8.01 -23.10 18.73
N GLU A 395 8.08 -23.10 17.40
CA GLU A 395 7.28 -23.99 16.56
C GLU A 395 7.52 -25.47 16.92
N ALA A 396 6.45 -26.24 17.13
CA ALA A 396 6.48 -27.60 17.67
C ALA A 396 7.37 -28.53 16.84
N GLU A 397 7.23 -28.49 15.52
CA GLU A 397 8.04 -29.33 14.62
C GLU A 397 9.54 -29.03 14.75
N ARG A 398 9.90 -27.75 14.93
CA ARG A 398 11.31 -27.36 15.16
C ARG A 398 11.79 -27.79 16.54
N ALA A 399 10.94 -27.69 17.56
CA ALA A 399 11.25 -28.19 18.90
C ALA A 399 11.55 -29.69 18.85
N THR A 400 10.70 -30.47 18.17
CA THR A 400 10.89 -31.91 17.99
C THR A 400 12.22 -32.22 17.32
N ARG A 401 12.56 -31.52 16.23
CA ARG A 401 13.84 -31.72 15.52
C ARG A 401 15.06 -31.38 16.37
N LEU A 402 15.00 -30.30 17.14
CA LEU A 402 16.09 -29.92 18.05
C LEU A 402 16.24 -30.90 19.21
N LEU A 403 15.14 -31.36 19.80
CA LEU A 403 15.14 -32.32 20.91
C LEU A 403 15.53 -33.74 20.48
N ALA A 404 15.40 -34.08 19.19
CA ALA A 404 15.81 -35.36 18.64
C ALA A 404 17.34 -35.48 18.45
N LEU A 405 18.09 -34.39 18.55
CA LEU A 405 19.55 -34.43 18.48
C LEU A 405 20.12 -35.05 19.76
N GLU A 406 20.94 -36.10 19.61
CA GLU A 406 21.63 -36.72 20.73
C GLU A 406 22.79 -35.85 21.23
N VAL A 407 22.98 -35.81 22.55
CA VAL A 407 24.14 -35.14 23.16
C VAL A 407 25.34 -36.07 23.05
N PRO A 408 26.44 -35.66 22.36
CA PRO A 408 27.65 -36.46 22.31
C PRO A 408 28.15 -36.76 23.74
N ALA A 409 28.49 -38.03 23.99
CA ALA A 409 28.96 -38.51 25.28
C ALA A 409 30.37 -38.00 25.63
#